data_AF-A0A7C4XMH3-F1
#
_entry.id   AF-A0A7C4XMH3-F1
#
_cell.length_a   1.000
_cell.length_b   1.000
_cell.length_c   1.000
_cell.angle_alpha   90.00
_cell.angle_beta   90.00
_cell.angle_gamma   90.00
#
_symmetry.space_group_name_H-M   'P 1'
#
loop_
_entity.id
_entity.type
_entity.pdbx_description
1 polymer ?
#
loop_
_entity_poly.entity_id
_entity_poly.type
_entity_poly.pdbx_seq_one_letter_code
_entity_poly.pdbx_strand_id
1 'polypeptide(L)'
;MSRLLPAVVLATALLATHTGAWAEDRALVPASRSSALQEQEKHDEAARKACKVAVCAALHNRRPGKDIACNLTKTWPKEQVESVVSKARLPWPWGAVRCWGAVSLRRETLIKAMTEPRYEAVIERHAVSCEVEREKGNSEVRVELAPQVTFENGKAVRVKLGWGKIEASGVVKGAVWAMAAADKALNVFESTVLEKVNEFVSTKCDEVRSEWRNK
;
A
#
# COMPACT_ATOMS: atom_id res chain seq x y z
N MET A 1 -69.50 -16.78 -30.84
CA MET A 1 -69.87 -15.42 -31.29
C MET A 1 -69.20 -14.42 -30.36
N SER A 2 -68.68 -13.32 -30.92
CA SER A 2 -68.17 -12.10 -30.26
C SER A 2 -66.81 -12.10 -29.54
N ARG A 3 -65.83 -11.66 -30.35
CA ARG A 3 -64.67 -10.78 -30.16
C ARG A 3 -64.49 -10.03 -28.82
N LEU A 4 -63.21 -9.85 -28.44
CA LEU A 4 -62.49 -8.75 -27.73
C LEU A 4 -61.41 -9.41 -26.82
N LEU A 5 -60.09 -9.14 -26.84
CA LEU A 5 -59.25 -7.98 -27.16
C LEU A 5 -57.83 -8.45 -27.61
N PRO A 6 -57.03 -7.63 -28.31
CA PRO A 6 -55.58 -7.81 -28.40
C PRO A 6 -54.89 -6.98 -27.31
N ALA A 7 -54.24 -7.63 -26.35
CA ALA A 7 -53.17 -7.03 -25.57
C ALA A 7 -51.88 -7.74 -25.99
N VAL A 8 -51.18 -7.16 -26.96
CA VAL A 8 -49.84 -7.60 -27.35
C VAL A 8 -48.90 -7.26 -26.20
N VAL A 9 -48.59 -8.28 -25.41
CA VAL A 9 -47.53 -8.26 -24.40
C VAL A 9 -46.19 -8.12 -25.13
N LEU A 10 -45.49 -7.00 -24.90
CA LEU A 10 -44.09 -6.84 -25.29
C LEU A 10 -43.25 -7.90 -24.55
N ALA A 11 -42.73 -8.87 -25.29
CA ALA A 11 -41.68 -9.75 -24.82
C ALA A 11 -40.74 -10.05 -25.99
N THR A 12 -39.48 -9.65 -25.84
CA THR A 12 -38.22 -10.12 -26.48
C THR A 12 -37.25 -8.93 -26.59
N ALA A 13 -35.97 -9.00 -26.28
CA ALA A 13 -35.13 -10.07 -25.77
C ALA A 13 -33.88 -9.44 -25.14
N LEU A 14 -33.27 -10.19 -24.23
CA LEU A 14 -31.97 -9.95 -23.62
C LEU A 14 -30.87 -9.66 -24.64
N LEU A 15 -30.10 -8.62 -24.40
CA LEU A 15 -28.66 -8.57 -24.66
C LEU A 15 -27.99 -7.78 -23.53
N ALA A 16 -27.78 -8.48 -22.41
CA ALA A 16 -26.86 -8.02 -21.37
C ALA A 16 -25.42 -8.15 -21.89
N THR A 17 -24.92 -7.10 -22.55
CA THR A 17 -23.49 -6.97 -22.79
C THR A 17 -22.81 -6.77 -21.44
N HIS A 18 -22.16 -7.84 -20.99
CA HIS A 18 -21.23 -7.86 -19.88
C HIS A 18 -20.07 -6.90 -20.21
N THR A 19 -20.19 -5.64 -19.77
CA THR A 19 -19.01 -4.82 -19.54
C THR A 19 -18.58 -5.10 -18.12
N GLY A 20 -17.45 -5.81 -18.00
CA GLY A 20 -16.89 -6.19 -16.72
C GLY A 20 -16.71 -4.98 -15.81
N ALA A 21 -17.22 -5.11 -14.59
CA ALA A 21 -16.92 -4.26 -13.46
C ALA A 21 -15.41 -4.31 -13.16
N TRP A 22 -14.66 -3.38 -13.73
CA TRP A 22 -13.30 -3.03 -13.33
C TRP A 22 -13.18 -1.49 -13.36
N ALA A 23 -13.97 -0.83 -12.52
CA ALA A 23 -13.93 0.63 -12.39
C ALA A 23 -13.91 1.12 -10.93
N GLU A 24 -13.98 0.25 -9.93
CA GLU A 24 -14.15 0.69 -8.54
C GLU A 24 -12.86 1.04 -7.77
N ASP A 25 -11.67 0.74 -8.30
CA ASP A 25 -10.41 1.24 -7.71
C ASP A 25 -9.93 2.59 -8.28
N ARG A 26 -10.68 3.20 -9.20
CA ARG A 26 -10.39 4.56 -9.71
C ARG A 26 -10.97 5.67 -8.82
N ALA A 27 -11.75 5.35 -7.80
CA ALA A 27 -12.57 6.31 -7.08
C ALA A 27 -11.83 7.29 -6.13
N LEU A 28 -10.49 7.31 -6.11
CA LEU A 28 -9.71 8.29 -5.34
C LEU A 28 -8.60 8.98 -6.16
N VAL A 29 -8.69 9.01 -7.49
CA VAL A 29 -7.81 9.86 -8.30
C VAL A 29 -8.50 11.20 -8.53
N PRO A 30 -8.20 12.27 -7.76
CA PRO A 30 -8.69 13.59 -8.12
C PRO A 30 -8.15 13.95 -9.51
N ALA A 31 -9.03 14.46 -10.37
CA ALA A 31 -8.75 14.84 -11.75
C ALA A 31 -7.71 15.98 -11.91
N SER A 32 -7.08 16.43 -10.81
CA SER A 32 -6.16 17.57 -10.75
C SER A 32 -4.68 17.20 -10.54
N ARG A 33 -4.30 15.90 -10.57
CA ARG A 33 -2.87 15.53 -10.46
C ARG A 33 -2.11 15.94 -11.71
N SER A 34 -0.99 16.65 -11.53
CA SER A 34 -0.12 17.03 -12.65
C SER A 34 0.37 15.79 -13.41
N SER A 35 0.58 15.93 -14.72
CA SER A 35 1.10 14.84 -15.56
C SER A 35 2.46 14.35 -15.05
N ALA A 36 3.31 15.26 -14.57
CA ALA A 36 4.61 14.93 -13.98
C ALA A 36 4.46 14.02 -12.74
N LEU A 37 3.50 14.30 -11.86
CA LEU A 37 3.26 13.47 -10.67
C LEU A 37 2.75 12.08 -11.07
N GLN A 38 1.86 12.00 -12.06
CA GLN A 38 1.35 10.71 -12.55
C GLN A 38 2.46 9.85 -13.17
N GLU A 39 3.36 10.44 -13.96
CA GLU A 39 4.49 9.70 -14.51
C GLU A 39 5.49 9.28 -13.43
N GLN A 40 5.71 10.11 -12.40
CA GLN A 40 6.51 9.71 -11.25
C GLN A 40 5.88 8.52 -10.51
N GLU A 41 4.57 8.49 -10.31
CA GLU A 41 3.88 7.36 -9.67
C GLU A 41 4.04 6.06 -10.46
N LYS A 42 3.93 6.12 -11.79
CA LYS A 42 4.16 4.96 -12.67
C LYS A 42 5.63 4.51 -12.64
N HIS A 43 6.56 5.45 -12.65
CA HIS A 43 7.99 5.15 -12.53
C HIS A 43 8.28 4.43 -11.20
N ASP A 44 7.73 4.94 -10.10
CA ASP A 44 7.87 4.32 -8.78
C ASP A 44 7.28 2.91 -8.73
N GLU A 45 6.11 2.71 -9.36
CA GLU A 45 5.50 1.39 -9.46
C GLU A 45 6.36 0.41 -10.26
N ALA A 46 6.85 0.82 -11.43
CA ALA A 46 7.75 0.01 -12.24
C ALA A 46 9.04 -0.35 -11.47
N ALA A 47 9.61 0.60 -10.74
CA ALA A 47 10.81 0.39 -9.93
C ALA A 47 10.60 -0.66 -8.82
N ARG A 48 9.38 -0.77 -8.26
CA ARG A 48 9.07 -1.76 -7.21
C ARG A 48 8.63 -3.13 -7.77
N LYS A 49 8.41 -3.28 -9.08
CA LYS A 49 7.82 -4.49 -9.66
C LYS A 49 8.64 -5.75 -9.39
N ALA A 50 9.96 -5.70 -9.57
CA ALA A 50 10.83 -6.86 -9.33
C ALA A 50 10.79 -7.31 -7.86
N CYS A 51 10.78 -6.35 -6.93
CA CYS A 51 10.62 -6.63 -5.50
C CYS A 51 9.27 -7.31 -5.21
N LYS A 52 8.18 -6.76 -5.76
CA LYS A 52 6.83 -7.33 -5.63
C LYS A 52 6.80 -8.80 -6.08
N VAL A 53 7.35 -9.10 -7.26
CA VAL A 53 7.45 -10.48 -7.78
C VAL A 53 8.23 -11.39 -6.83
N ALA A 54 9.39 -10.94 -6.33
CA ALA A 54 10.23 -11.74 -5.43
C ALA A 54 9.55 -12.01 -4.08
N VAL A 55 8.86 -11.02 -3.50
CA VAL A 55 8.13 -11.17 -2.24
C VAL A 55 6.93 -12.09 -2.43
N CYS A 56 6.14 -11.91 -3.50
CA CYS A 56 5.00 -12.78 -3.80
C CYS A 56 5.44 -14.24 -4.05
N ALA A 57 6.55 -14.46 -4.76
CA ALA A 57 7.11 -15.82 -4.92
C ALA A 57 7.42 -16.46 -3.57
N ALA A 58 8.06 -15.72 -2.64
CA ALA A 58 8.41 -16.24 -1.32
C ALA A 58 7.16 -16.57 -0.48
N LEU A 59 6.16 -15.70 -0.47
CA LEU A 59 4.92 -15.88 0.30
C LEU A 59 4.09 -17.06 -0.21
N HIS A 60 3.95 -17.19 -1.54
CA HIS A 60 3.01 -18.14 -2.14
C HIS A 60 3.64 -19.49 -2.50
N ASN A 61 4.86 -19.51 -3.06
CA ASN A 61 5.50 -20.78 -3.43
C ASN A 61 6.18 -21.44 -2.22
N ARG A 62 6.50 -20.65 -1.18
CA ARG A 62 7.02 -21.12 0.11
C ARG A 62 8.31 -21.94 -0.02
N ARG A 63 9.10 -21.65 -1.06
CA ARG A 63 10.36 -22.35 -1.34
C ARG A 63 11.52 -21.63 -0.65
N PRO A 64 12.46 -22.37 -0.01
CA PRO A 64 13.70 -21.78 0.49
C PRO A 64 14.50 -21.06 -0.60
N GLY A 65 15.34 -20.10 -0.21
CA GLY A 65 16.23 -19.39 -1.12
C GLY A 65 16.84 -18.13 -0.50
N LYS A 66 17.48 -17.30 -1.33
CA LYS A 66 18.15 -16.06 -0.89
C LYS A 66 17.20 -15.02 -0.28
N ASP A 67 17.68 -14.22 0.65
CA ASP A 67 16.91 -13.08 1.14
C ASP A 67 16.63 -12.04 0.04
N ILE A 68 15.61 -11.21 0.27
CA ILE A 68 15.11 -10.23 -0.70
C ILE A 68 15.55 -8.85 -0.24
N ALA A 69 16.43 -8.22 -1.00
CA ALA A 69 16.79 -6.82 -0.81
C ALA A 69 16.13 -5.95 -1.90
N CYS A 70 15.47 -4.88 -1.48
CA CYS A 70 14.75 -3.97 -2.37
C CYS A 70 15.08 -2.52 -2.06
N ASN A 71 15.41 -1.76 -3.11
CA ASN A 71 15.40 -0.30 -3.05
C ASN A 71 14.02 0.17 -3.50
N LEU A 72 13.24 0.64 -2.55
CA LEU A 72 11.88 1.10 -2.79
C LEU A 72 11.89 2.61 -2.93
N THR A 73 11.15 3.11 -3.92
CA THR A 73 10.74 4.52 -3.98
C THR A 73 9.22 4.56 -4.08
N LYS A 74 8.59 5.50 -3.39
CA LYS A 74 7.15 5.71 -3.46
C LYS A 74 6.81 7.18 -3.25
N THR A 75 6.08 7.73 -4.20
CA THR A 75 5.46 9.03 -4.13
C THR A 75 4.01 8.89 -3.65
N TRP A 76 3.65 9.77 -2.72
CA TRP A 76 2.34 9.93 -2.12
C TRP A 76 1.84 11.33 -2.47
N PRO A 77 0.81 11.46 -3.32
CA PRO A 77 0.16 12.73 -3.58
C PRO A 77 -0.35 13.36 -2.28
N LYS A 78 -0.44 14.69 -2.25
CA LYS A 78 -0.92 15.45 -1.08
C LYS A 78 -2.22 14.89 -0.51
N GLU A 79 -3.19 14.62 -1.38
CA GLU A 79 -4.52 14.16 -0.98
C GLU A 79 -4.46 12.77 -0.33
N GLN A 80 -3.50 11.94 -0.76
CA GLN A 80 -3.28 10.64 -0.16
C GLN A 80 -2.66 10.77 1.23
N VAL A 81 -1.70 11.67 1.41
CA VAL A 81 -1.12 11.97 2.72
C VAL A 81 -2.18 12.54 3.66
N GLU A 82 -2.94 13.53 3.19
CA GLU A 82 -4.08 14.14 3.91
C GLU A 82 -5.11 13.09 4.34
N SER A 83 -5.50 12.18 3.45
CA SER A 83 -6.45 11.11 3.76
C SER A 83 -5.99 10.22 4.93
N VAL A 84 -4.69 9.96 5.05
CA VAL A 84 -4.15 9.15 6.15
C VAL A 84 -4.02 9.97 7.43
N VAL A 85 -3.40 11.14 7.38
CA VAL A 85 -3.10 11.96 8.58
C VAL A 85 -4.35 12.61 9.18
N SER A 86 -5.39 12.84 8.38
CA SER A 86 -6.70 13.33 8.87
C SER A 86 -7.42 12.32 9.76
N LYS A 87 -7.15 11.01 9.64
CA LYS A 87 -7.63 9.99 10.61
C LYS A 87 -7.14 10.29 12.03
N ALA A 88 -5.97 10.91 12.16
CA ALA A 88 -5.41 11.40 13.42
C ALA A 88 -5.77 12.87 13.73
N ARG A 89 -6.67 13.48 12.94
CA ARG A 89 -7.03 14.92 12.99
C ARG A 89 -5.82 15.85 12.84
N LEU A 90 -4.75 15.37 12.19
CA LEU A 90 -3.57 16.18 11.90
C LEU A 90 -3.75 16.88 10.55
N PRO A 91 -3.51 18.20 10.45
CA PRO A 91 -3.51 18.89 9.17
C PRO A 91 -2.24 18.58 8.38
N TRP A 92 -2.32 18.59 7.05
CA TRP A 92 -1.17 18.49 6.16
C TRP A 92 -1.11 19.67 5.20
N PRO A 93 -0.47 20.79 5.60
CA PRO A 93 -0.44 22.00 4.80
C PRO A 93 0.55 21.93 3.62
N TRP A 94 1.18 20.79 3.38
CA TRP A 94 2.28 20.62 2.43
C TRP A 94 1.86 19.82 1.19
N GLY A 95 2.74 19.76 0.20
CA GLY A 95 2.49 19.04 -1.05
C GLY A 95 2.72 17.53 -0.91
N ALA A 96 3.08 16.91 -2.04
CA ALA A 96 3.35 15.49 -2.10
C ALA A 96 4.56 15.09 -1.22
N VAL A 97 4.60 13.81 -0.88
CA VAL A 97 5.72 13.20 -0.15
C VAL A 97 6.33 12.12 -1.02
N ARG A 98 7.63 12.21 -1.30
CA ARG A 98 8.36 11.17 -2.01
C ARG A 98 9.33 10.51 -1.04
N CYS A 99 9.20 9.20 -0.84
CA CYS A 99 10.05 8.46 0.07
C CYS A 99 10.86 7.39 -0.66
N TRP A 100 12.06 7.11 -0.15
CA TRP A 100 12.93 6.03 -0.57
C TRP A 100 13.47 5.27 0.65
N GLY A 101 13.70 3.98 0.47
CA GLY A 101 14.22 3.12 1.54
C GLY A 101 14.79 1.82 0.99
N ALA A 102 15.83 1.33 1.64
CA ALA A 102 16.35 -0.01 1.41
C ALA A 102 15.70 -0.95 2.42
N VAL A 103 14.99 -1.96 1.93
CA VAL A 103 14.32 -2.96 2.76
C VAL A 103 14.94 -4.33 2.48
N SER A 104 15.31 -5.02 3.55
CA SER A 104 15.74 -6.43 3.52
C SER A 104 14.65 -7.29 4.15
N LEU A 105 14.19 -8.30 3.43
CA LEU A 105 13.22 -9.28 3.91
C LEU A 105 13.85 -10.66 3.86
N ARG A 106 13.96 -11.28 5.05
CA ARG A 106 14.43 -12.65 5.15
C ARG A 106 13.42 -13.59 4.52
N ARG A 107 13.86 -14.47 3.62
CA ARG A 107 12.94 -15.38 2.92
C ARG A 107 12.27 -16.33 3.91
N GLU A 108 13.02 -16.81 4.89
CA GLU A 108 12.49 -17.65 5.98
C GLU A 108 11.34 -16.97 6.73
N THR A 109 11.48 -15.68 7.07
CA THR A 109 10.44 -14.90 7.75
C THR A 109 9.15 -14.84 6.92
N LEU A 110 9.25 -14.64 5.60
CA LEU A 110 8.08 -14.62 4.71
C LEU A 110 7.40 -15.99 4.62
N ILE A 111 8.18 -17.07 4.57
CA ILE A 111 7.64 -18.44 4.53
C ILE A 111 6.91 -18.75 5.84
N LYS A 112 7.54 -18.46 6.99
CA LYS A 112 6.96 -18.70 8.32
C LYS A 112 5.68 -17.89 8.54
N ALA A 113 5.65 -16.63 8.08
CA ALA A 113 4.45 -15.80 8.12
C ALA A 113 3.22 -16.46 7.44
N MET A 114 3.45 -17.31 6.44
CA MET A 114 2.40 -17.97 5.67
C MET A 114 2.09 -19.41 6.08
N THR A 115 2.97 -20.05 6.84
CA THR A 115 2.91 -21.49 7.12
C THR A 115 2.69 -21.81 8.59
N GLU A 116 3.18 -20.97 9.49
CA GLU A 116 2.99 -21.17 10.91
C GLU A 116 1.55 -20.77 11.32
N PRO A 117 0.94 -21.49 12.28
CA PRO A 117 -0.38 -21.11 12.80
C PRO A 117 -0.40 -19.69 13.36
N ARG A 118 0.72 -19.28 13.99
CA ARG A 118 0.94 -17.93 14.48
C ARG A 118 2.43 -17.60 14.44
N TYR A 119 2.79 -16.47 13.86
CA TYR A 119 4.19 -16.03 13.72
C TYR A 119 4.31 -14.51 13.79
N GLU A 120 5.30 -14.02 14.54
CA GLU A 120 5.66 -12.60 14.54
C GLU A 120 6.85 -12.38 13.62
N ALA A 121 6.57 -11.79 12.45
CA ALA A 121 7.60 -11.40 11.50
C ALA A 121 8.25 -10.09 11.96
N VAL A 122 9.51 -10.15 12.34
CA VAL A 122 10.32 -8.98 12.67
C VAL A 122 11.08 -8.53 11.42
N ILE A 123 10.80 -7.32 10.96
CA ILE A 123 11.54 -6.70 9.87
C ILE A 123 12.70 -5.92 10.47
N GLU A 124 13.89 -6.12 9.92
CA GLU A 124 15.09 -5.42 10.40
C GLU A 124 14.91 -3.90 10.32
N ARG A 125 15.51 -3.21 11.28
CA ARG A 125 15.47 -1.76 11.33
C ARG A 125 16.03 -1.20 10.02
N HIS A 126 15.27 -0.30 9.40
CA HIS A 126 15.67 0.37 8.18
C HIS A 126 15.34 1.85 8.25
N ALA A 127 16.12 2.64 7.52
CA ALA A 127 15.87 4.07 7.37
C ALA A 127 15.04 4.32 6.10
N VAL A 128 13.98 5.10 6.27
CA VAL A 128 13.20 5.68 5.19
C VAL A 128 13.55 7.15 5.12
N SER A 129 13.96 7.62 3.95
CA SER A 129 14.22 9.03 3.70
C SER A 129 13.11 9.56 2.81
N CYS A 130 12.63 10.77 3.07
CA CYS A 130 11.52 11.37 2.37
C CYS A 130 11.80 12.84 2.07
N GLU A 131 11.32 13.30 0.92
CA GLU A 131 11.15 14.70 0.57
C GLU A 131 9.68 15.08 0.73
N VAL A 132 9.45 16.12 1.52
CA VAL A 132 8.15 16.78 1.65
C VAL A 132 8.16 18.03 0.78
N GLU A 133 7.25 18.11 -0.18
CA GLU A 133 7.11 19.28 -1.05
C GLU A 133 6.61 20.50 -0.26
N ARG A 134 7.29 21.63 -0.42
CA ARG A 134 6.93 22.92 0.20
C ARG A 134 7.01 24.03 -0.83
N GLU A 135 6.31 25.13 -0.55
CA GLU A 135 6.37 26.35 -1.35
C GLU A 135 7.79 26.90 -1.53
N LYS A 136 8.63 26.80 -0.48
CA LYS A 136 10.01 27.30 -0.48
C LYS A 136 11.05 26.17 -0.61
N GLY A 137 10.74 25.17 -1.43
CA GLY A 137 11.61 24.03 -1.70
C GLY A 137 11.40 22.83 -0.77
N ASN A 138 11.81 21.65 -1.22
CA ASN A 138 11.54 20.40 -0.51
C ASN A 138 12.25 20.36 0.85
N SER A 139 11.58 19.77 1.84
CA SER A 139 12.17 19.48 3.15
C SER A 139 12.50 18.00 3.25
N GLU A 140 13.73 17.69 3.65
CA GLU A 140 14.17 16.30 3.85
C GLU A 140 13.78 15.79 5.25
N VAL A 141 13.37 14.53 5.31
CA VAL A 141 13.02 13.79 6.51
C VAL A 141 13.70 12.42 6.44
N ARG A 142 14.29 11.97 7.53
CA ARG A 142 14.76 10.59 7.69
C ARG A 142 14.14 9.98 8.93
N VAL A 143 13.55 8.80 8.78
CA VAL A 143 12.87 8.06 9.84
C VAL A 143 13.42 6.64 9.88
N GLU A 144 13.80 6.16 11.06
CA GLU A 144 14.03 4.73 11.27
C GLU A 144 12.73 4.04 11.64
N LEU A 145 12.49 2.87 11.02
CA LEU A 145 11.38 2.00 11.34
C LEU A 145 11.92 0.60 11.65
N ALA A 146 11.30 -0.08 12.61
CA ALA A 146 11.56 -1.48 12.93
C ALA A 146 10.23 -2.26 13.01
N PRO A 147 9.59 -2.51 11.86
CA PRO A 147 8.24 -3.05 11.86
C PRO A 147 8.18 -4.50 12.36
N GLN A 148 7.10 -4.82 13.07
CA GLN A 148 6.74 -6.17 13.47
C GLN A 148 5.33 -6.46 12.96
N VAL A 149 5.14 -7.61 12.33
CA VAL A 149 3.83 -8.03 11.82
C VAL A 149 3.49 -9.39 12.39
N THR A 150 2.41 -9.47 13.17
CA THR A 150 1.88 -10.73 13.65
C THR A 150 0.96 -11.31 12.58
N PHE A 151 1.27 -12.53 12.16
CA PHE A 151 0.44 -13.34 11.29
C PHE A 151 -0.24 -14.45 12.07
N GLU A 152 -1.48 -14.76 11.70
CA GLU A 152 -2.21 -15.95 12.12
C GLU A 152 -2.77 -16.63 10.88
N ASN A 153 -2.41 -17.90 10.68
CA ASN A 153 -2.84 -18.70 9.53
C ASN A 153 -2.63 -17.99 8.18
N GLY A 154 -1.48 -17.32 8.01
CA GLY A 154 -1.15 -16.59 6.78
C GLY A 154 -1.85 -15.24 6.60
N LYS A 155 -2.63 -14.76 7.58
CA LYS A 155 -3.26 -13.43 7.59
C LYS A 155 -2.56 -12.53 8.58
N ALA A 156 -2.22 -11.31 8.19
CA ALA A 156 -1.72 -10.32 9.13
C ALA A 156 -2.86 -9.87 10.05
N VAL A 157 -2.65 -9.92 11.37
CA VAL A 157 -3.64 -9.55 12.40
C VAL A 157 -3.20 -8.38 13.26
N ARG A 158 -1.90 -8.07 13.27
CA ARG A 158 -1.34 -6.92 13.98
C ARG A 158 -0.10 -6.41 13.28
N VAL A 159 0.07 -5.10 13.25
CA VAL A 159 1.29 -4.42 12.83
C VAL A 159 1.74 -3.53 13.98
N LYS A 160 3.05 -3.46 14.21
CA LYS A 160 3.71 -2.39 14.95
C LYS A 160 4.71 -1.74 14.03
N LEU A 161 4.69 -0.43 13.85
CA LEU A 161 5.64 0.23 12.94
C LEU A 161 7.05 0.36 13.53
N GLY A 162 7.13 0.46 14.86
CA GLY A 162 8.43 0.55 15.55
C GLY A 162 9.20 1.82 15.18
N TRP A 163 8.54 2.99 15.31
CA TRP A 163 9.16 4.29 15.08
C TRP A 163 10.44 4.46 15.91
N GLY A 164 11.53 4.79 15.22
CA GLY A 164 12.85 5.03 15.78
C GLY A 164 13.27 6.50 15.67
N LYS A 165 14.53 6.72 15.28
CA LYS A 165 15.08 8.07 15.12
C LYS A 165 14.35 8.84 14.03
N ILE A 166 14.00 10.09 14.31
CA ILE A 166 13.40 11.04 13.36
C ILE A 166 14.34 12.24 13.20
N GLU A 167 14.85 12.43 12.00
CA GLU A 167 15.70 13.55 11.59
C GLU A 167 14.95 14.39 10.55
N ALA A 168 14.74 15.66 10.85
CA ALA A 168 14.13 16.65 9.98
C ALA A 168 14.40 18.03 10.59
N SER A 169 14.11 19.11 9.85
CA SER A 169 14.25 20.48 10.35
C SER A 169 12.89 21.14 10.61
N GLY A 170 12.88 22.06 11.59
CA GLY A 170 11.78 22.97 11.88
C GLY A 170 10.41 22.31 12.04
N VAL A 171 9.40 22.89 11.37
CA VAL A 171 8.00 22.48 11.48
C VAL A 171 7.73 21.07 10.94
N VAL A 172 8.52 20.60 9.99
CA VAL A 172 8.37 19.25 9.43
C VAL A 172 8.75 18.20 10.47
N LYS A 173 9.82 18.43 11.24
CA LYS A 173 10.17 17.58 12.38
C LYS A 173 9.02 17.48 13.37
N GLY A 174 8.40 18.60 13.74
CA GLY A 174 7.26 18.64 14.65
C GLY A 174 6.07 17.81 14.16
N ALA A 175 5.72 17.94 12.88
CA ALA A 175 4.63 17.17 12.29
C ALA A 175 4.93 15.67 12.21
N VAL A 176 6.15 15.26 11.84
CA VAL A 176 6.53 13.84 11.80
C VAL A 176 6.51 13.23 13.21
N TRP A 177 6.94 13.97 14.23
CA TRP A 177 6.79 13.55 15.62
C TRP A 177 5.33 13.43 16.05
N ALA A 178 4.47 14.39 15.67
CA ALA A 178 3.05 14.31 15.96
C ALA A 178 2.39 13.09 15.29
N MET A 179 2.77 12.78 14.04
CA MET A 179 2.32 11.57 13.34
C MET A 179 2.76 10.29 14.06
N ALA A 180 4.04 10.19 14.46
CA ALA A 180 4.54 9.03 15.20
C ALA A 180 3.85 8.86 16.56
N ALA A 181 3.61 9.97 17.27
CA ALA A 181 2.88 9.96 18.54
C ALA A 181 1.42 9.56 18.36
N ALA A 182 0.75 10.09 17.33
CA ALA A 182 -0.62 9.74 17.00
C ALA A 182 -0.74 8.27 16.58
N ASP A 183 0.23 7.74 15.82
CA ASP A 183 0.26 6.33 15.47
C ASP A 183 0.33 5.46 16.72
N LYS A 184 1.25 5.76 17.64
CA LYS A 184 1.40 5.03 18.90
C LYS A 184 0.14 5.07 19.78
N ALA A 185 -0.61 6.17 19.75
CA ALA A 185 -1.78 6.36 20.60
C ALA A 185 -3.08 5.82 19.96
N LEU A 186 -3.20 5.91 18.64
CA LEU A 186 -4.45 5.69 17.90
C LEU A 186 -4.37 4.57 16.86
N ASN A 187 -3.19 3.98 16.64
CA ASN A 187 -2.90 2.93 15.64
C ASN A 187 -3.33 3.31 14.21
N VAL A 188 -3.22 4.60 13.85
CA VAL A 188 -3.72 5.12 12.57
C VAL A 188 -2.95 4.58 11.36
N PHE A 189 -1.62 4.58 11.43
CA PHE A 189 -0.79 4.06 10.36
C PHE A 189 -0.63 2.55 10.49
N GLU A 190 -0.53 2.01 11.70
CA GLU A 190 -0.51 0.56 11.94
C GLU A 190 -1.72 -0.15 11.34
N SER A 191 -2.94 0.37 11.53
CA SER A 191 -4.16 -0.18 10.92
C SER A 191 -4.14 -0.09 9.39
N THR A 192 -3.76 1.06 8.85
CA THR A 192 -3.64 1.26 7.39
C THR A 192 -2.61 0.31 6.79
N VAL A 193 -1.47 0.08 7.45
CA VAL A 193 -0.45 -0.86 6.99
C VAL A 193 -0.93 -2.30 7.13
N LEU A 194 -1.66 -2.65 8.19
CA LEU A 194 -2.27 -3.96 8.36
C LEU A 194 -3.22 -4.30 7.20
N GLU A 195 -4.08 -3.36 6.81
CA GLU A 195 -4.94 -3.48 5.62
C GLU A 195 -4.11 -3.71 4.36
N LYS A 196 -3.08 -2.88 4.15
CA LYS A 196 -2.21 -2.95 2.96
C LYS A 196 -1.37 -4.23 2.89
N VAL A 197 -0.93 -4.79 4.01
CA VAL A 197 -0.23 -6.09 4.04
C VAL A 197 -1.18 -7.20 3.59
N ASN A 198 -2.40 -7.23 4.09
CA ASN A 198 -3.38 -8.25 3.70
C ASN A 198 -3.82 -8.10 2.24
N GLU A 199 -4.06 -6.87 1.78
CA GLU A 199 -4.29 -6.56 0.36
C GLU A 199 -3.09 -7.00 -0.50
N PHE A 200 -1.86 -6.78 -0.01
CA PHE A 200 -0.65 -7.14 -0.73
C PHE A 200 -0.52 -8.65 -0.94
N VAL A 201 -0.63 -9.42 0.15
CA VAL A 201 -0.49 -10.88 0.14
C VAL A 201 -1.55 -11.53 -0.73
N SER A 202 -2.74 -10.94 -0.80
CA SER A 202 -3.86 -11.41 -1.62
C SER A 202 -3.84 -10.77 -3.01
N THR A 203 -4.62 -9.71 -3.21
CA THR A 203 -4.95 -9.14 -4.52
C THR A 203 -3.73 -8.59 -5.25
N LYS A 204 -2.80 -7.92 -4.57
CA LYS A 204 -1.62 -7.36 -5.26
C LYS A 204 -0.68 -8.44 -5.76
N CYS A 205 -0.54 -9.57 -5.05
CA CYS A 205 0.25 -10.67 -5.58
C CYS A 205 -0.39 -11.29 -6.82
N ASP A 206 -1.72 -11.35 -6.89
CA ASP A 206 -2.40 -11.88 -8.09
C ASP A 206 -2.15 -11.05 -9.35
N GLU A 207 -1.97 -9.73 -9.22
CA GLU A 207 -1.64 -8.83 -10.35
C GLU A 207 -0.33 -9.22 -11.07
N VAL A 208 0.58 -9.92 -10.40
CA VAL A 208 1.88 -10.37 -10.95
C VAL A 208 2.03 -11.90 -10.94
N ARG A 209 0.93 -12.64 -10.85
CA ARG A 209 0.91 -14.11 -10.68
C ARG A 209 1.66 -14.87 -11.77
N SER A 210 1.52 -14.44 -13.02
CA SER A 210 2.23 -15.05 -14.16
C SER A 210 3.75 -14.99 -13.99
N GLU A 211 4.26 -14.00 -13.25
CA GLU A 211 5.69 -13.75 -13.08
C GLU A 211 6.29 -14.46 -11.86
N TRP A 212 5.48 -14.87 -10.87
CA TRP A 212 5.98 -15.54 -9.67
C TRP A 212 5.55 -17.01 -9.50
N ARG A 213 4.42 -17.47 -10.04
CA ARG A 213 3.83 -18.79 -9.72
C ARG A 213 4.73 -20.02 -9.98
N ASN A 214 5.73 -19.88 -10.85
CA ASN A 214 6.64 -20.99 -11.21
C ASN A 214 8.09 -20.77 -10.78
N LYS A 215 8.37 -19.75 -9.94
CA LYS A 215 9.70 -19.47 -9.40
C LYS A 215 9.89 -20.19 -8.06
#